data_AF-U7TNZ7-F1
#
_entry.id   AF-U7TNZ7-F1
#
_cell.length_a   1.000
_cell.length_b   1.000
_cell.length_c   1.000
_cell.angle_alpha   90.00
_cell.angle_beta   90.00
_cell.angle_gamma   90.00
#
_symmetry.space_group_name_H-M   'P 1'
#
loop_
_entity.id
_entity.type
_entity.pdbx_description
1 polymer ?
#
loop_
_entity_poly.entity_id
_entity_poly.type
_entity_poly.pdbx_seq_one_letter_code
_entity_poly.pdbx_strand_id
1 'polypeptide(L)' 'MKRIPIGLSNFKHLIEEDFYYFDKTKFIDEIIQDGAQVKLFTRPRRFGKTLNMSMLKYFF' A
#
# COMPACT_ATOMS: atom_id res chain seq x y z
N MET A 1 -6.03 -12.10 -18.01
CA MET A 1 -5.36 -12.45 -16.74
C MET A 1 -4.51 -11.26 -16.34
N LYS A 2 -4.71 -10.68 -15.13
CA LYS A 2 -3.93 -9.51 -14.71
C LYS A 2 -2.48 -9.90 -14.46
N ARG A 3 -1.54 -9.01 -14.81
CA ARG A 3 -0.09 -9.23 -14.60
C ARG A 3 0.24 -9.13 -13.11
N ILE A 4 1.18 -9.94 -12.61
CA ILE A 4 1.69 -9.81 -11.24
C ILE A 4 2.71 -8.67 -11.20
N PRO A 5 2.53 -7.64 -10.35
CA PRO A 5 3.41 -6.48 -10.30
C PRO A 5 4.70 -6.76 -9.51
N ILE A 6 5.62 -7.57 -10.07
CA ILE A 6 6.89 -7.91 -9.43
C ILE A 6 7.80 -6.67 -9.40
N GLY A 7 8.20 -6.25 -8.19
CA GLY A 7 9.11 -5.12 -8.00
C GLY A 7 8.45 -3.73 -8.15
N LEU A 8 7.19 -3.67 -8.58
CA LEU A 8 6.44 -2.41 -8.66
C LEU A 8 5.93 -2.02 -7.26
N SER A 9 6.27 -0.81 -6.83
CA SER A 9 5.88 -0.27 -5.51
C SER A 9 5.14 1.07 -5.59
N ASN A 10 4.85 1.56 -6.80
CA ASN A 10 4.04 2.76 -6.98
C ASN A 10 2.57 2.35 -7.10
N PHE A 11 1.74 2.86 -6.19
CA PHE A 11 0.32 2.49 -6.12
C PHE A 11 -0.47 2.99 -7.35
N LYS A 12 -0.30 4.26 -7.74
CA LYS A 12 -0.98 4.84 -8.91
C LYS A 12 -0.72 4.04 -10.18
N HIS A 13 0.55 3.77 -10.49
CA HIS A 13 0.96 2.97 -11.65
C HIS A 13 0.35 1.56 -11.61
N LEU A 14 0.33 0.94 -10.43
CA LEU A 14 -0.26 -0.39 -10.26
C LEU A 14 -1.77 -0.41 -10.57
N ILE A 15 -2.51 0.65 -10.20
CA ILE A 15 -3.96 0.78 -10.46
C ILE A 15 -4.23 1.17 -11.93
N GLU A 16 -3.52 2.15 -12.47
CA GLU A 16 -3.71 2.66 -13.85
C GLU A 16 -3.42 1.58 -14.91
N GLU A 17 -2.44 0.72 -14.67
CA GLU A 17 -2.03 -0.36 -15.59
C GLU A 17 -2.76 -1.70 -15.35
N ASP A 18 -3.80 -1.69 -14.52
CA ASP A 18 -4.64 -2.85 -14.19
C ASP A 18 -3.84 -4.10 -13.75
N PHE A 19 -2.81 -3.91 -12.92
CA PHE A 19 -2.06 -5.02 -12.35
C PHE A 19 -2.89 -5.78 -11.31
N TYR A 20 -2.48 -7.02 -11.01
CA TYR A 20 -3.05 -7.78 -9.92
C TYR A 20 -2.72 -7.09 -8.59
N TYR A 21 -3.76 -6.60 -7.92
CA TYR A 21 -3.66 -5.87 -6.65
C TYR A 21 -4.57 -6.53 -5.62
N PHE A 22 -4.03 -6.74 -4.42
CA PHE A 22 -4.82 -7.07 -3.26
C PHE A 22 -5.21 -5.77 -2.57
N ASP A 23 -6.50 -5.47 -2.52
CA ASP A 23 -7.02 -4.25 -1.92
C ASP A 23 -6.66 -4.18 -0.43
N LYS A 24 -5.98 -3.10 -0.04
CA LYS A 24 -5.58 -2.80 1.35
C LYS A 24 -6.20 -1.50 1.84
N THR A 25 -7.24 -0.98 1.21
CA THR A 25 -7.87 0.29 1.60
C THR A 25 -8.36 0.26 3.06
N LYS A 26 -8.78 -0.90 3.57
CA LYS A 26 -9.14 -1.08 5.00
C LYS A 26 -8.00 -0.72 5.96
N PHE A 27 -6.74 -0.90 5.54
CA PHE A 27 -5.57 -0.51 6.34
C PHE A 27 -5.48 1.01 6.55
N ILE A 28 -6.03 1.81 5.61
CA ILE A 28 -6.08 3.27 5.75
C ILE A 28 -7.03 3.66 6.88
N ASP A 29 -8.20 3.03 6.95
CA ASP A 29 -9.17 3.25 8.02
C ASP A 29 -8.57 2.92 9.40
N GLU A 30 -7.87 1.79 9.49
CA GLU A 30 -7.13 1.39 10.71
C GLU A 30 -6.08 2.43 11.12
N ILE A 31 -5.34 3.03 10.16
CA ILE A 31 -4.37 4.10 10.47
C ILE A 31 -5.05 5.36 10.98
N ILE A 32 -6.16 5.76 10.37
CA ILE A 32 -6.87 7.01 10.69
C ILE A 32 -7.54 6.91 12.06
N GLN A 33 -8.15 5.76 12.36
CA GLN A 33 -8.82 5.55 13.65
C GLN A 33 -7.84 5.33 14.80
N ASP A 34 -6.62 4.88 14.52
CA ASP A 34 -5.59 4.69 15.51
C ASP A 34 -4.99 6.05 15.95
N GLY A 35 -5.27 6.45 17.19
CA GLY A 35 -4.81 7.71 17.79
C GLY A 35 -3.31 7.82 18.11
N ALA A 36 -2.47 6.85 17.73
CA ALA A 36 -1.02 6.96 17.93
C ALA A 36 -0.42 8.06 17.04
N GLN A 37 0.32 9.00 17.66
CA GLN A 37 1.00 10.11 16.99
C GLN A 37 2.07 9.66 15.99
N VAL A 38 2.66 8.48 16.21
CA VAL A 38 3.69 7.89 15.35
C VAL A 38 3.35 6.42 15.11
N LYS A 39 3.37 6.02 13.84
CA LYS A 39 3.14 4.64 13.40
C LYS A 39 4.46 4.00 12.97
N LEU A 40 4.87 2.92 13.64
CA LEU A 40 6.08 2.18 13.29
C LEU A 40 5.75 0.99 12.38
N PHE A 41 6.26 1.03 11.17
CA PHE A 41 6.24 -0.11 10.26
C PHE A 41 7.51 -0.95 10.47
N THR A 42 7.40 -2.03 11.26
CA THR A 42 8.53 -2.96 11.57
C THR A 42 9.09 -3.61 10.30
N ARG A 43 10.21 -4.35 10.33
CA ARG A 43 11.00 -4.72 9.13
C ARG A 43 10.88 -6.18 8.60
N PRO A 44 9.71 -6.79 8.33
CA PRO A 44 9.67 -7.95 7.43
C PRO A 44 9.96 -7.55 5.97
N ARG A 45 10.91 -8.24 5.31
CA ARG A 45 11.27 -7.98 3.89
C ARG A 45 10.14 -8.44 2.97
N ARG A 46 9.91 -7.72 1.86
CA ARG A 46 8.87 -8.00 0.83
C ARG A 46 7.41 -8.00 1.34
N PHE A 47 7.12 -7.39 2.49
CA PHE A 47 5.77 -7.32 3.05
C PHE A 47 4.87 -6.21 2.44
N GLY A 48 5.30 -5.56 1.36
CA GLY A 48 4.49 -4.54 0.67
C GLY A 48 4.37 -3.18 1.37
N LYS A 49 5.25 -2.85 2.32
CA LYS A 49 5.20 -1.55 3.05
C LYS A 49 5.40 -0.36 2.13
N THR A 50 6.36 -0.42 1.21
CA THR A 50 6.61 0.67 0.26
C THR A 50 5.37 0.95 -0.60
N LEU A 51 4.69 -0.12 -1.04
CA LEU A 51 3.43 0.00 -1.78
C LEU A 51 2.33 0.64 -0.92
N ASN A 52 2.18 0.22 0.35
CA ASN A 52 1.23 0.82 1.27
C ASN A 52 1.53 2.30 1.54
N MET A 53 2.80 2.69 1.70
CA MET A 53 3.19 4.10 1.85
C MET A 53 2.86 4.91 0.60
N SER A 54 3.07 4.33 -0.59
CA SER A 54 2.65 4.97 -1.85
C SER A 54 1.13 5.13 -1.91
N MET A 55 0.37 4.14 -1.45
CA MET A 55 -1.10 4.21 -1.38
C MET A 55 -1.56 5.35 -0.47
N LEU A 56 -1.01 5.44 0.75
CA LEU A 56 -1.32 6.54 1.68
C LEU A 56 -0.98 7.90 1.08
N LYS A 57 0.16 8.02 0.40
CA LYS A 57 0.55 9.26 -0.31
C LYS A 57 -0.44 9.71 -1.39
N TYR A 58 -1.17 8.79 -2.02
CA TYR A 58 -2.18 9.14 -3.03
C TYR A 58 -3.58 9.30 -2.43
N PHE A 59 -3.81 8.80 -1.22
CA PHE A 59 -5.08 8.93 -0.52
C PHE A 59 -5.22 10.32 0.14
N PHE A 60 -4.14 10.80 0.77
CA PHE A 60 -4.04 12.15 1.36
C PHE A 60 -3.49 13.15 0.35
#